data_AF-A0A925HFT7-F1
#
_entry.id   AF-A0A925HFT7-F1
#
_cell.length_a   1.000
_cell.length_b   1.000
_cell.length_c   1.000
_cell.angle_alpha   90.00
_cell.angle_beta   90.00
_cell.angle_gamma   90.00
#
_symmetry.space_group_name_H-M   'P 1'
#
loop_
_entity.id
_entity.type
_entity.pdbx_description
1 polymer ?
#
loop_
_entity_poly.entity_id
_entity_poly.type
_entity_poly.pdbx_seq_one_letter_code
_entity_poly.pdbx_strand_id
1 'polypeptide(L)'
;MNLLCWLRWLMAAVAASQLVACASLPAPEPRPITLSLAASAATEFGAAVASEQPFPEASGFRLLRSGAAALEARIALIARAQRSVDLQYYHFDLGAAGLRIVEQLRAAARRQVRVRLLVDDLHTFGSDAALLELSREPNVEVRLFNPFVASRGPLASRILGSLWDFGRVNARMHNKLFVADAALAIVGGRNIADAYFDPAGGAAYLDLDVLVAGAVVGDLGRIFDAYWNNDIAYSIERIVRPASTVGAVGAIGEWPAPDPLQRTEQSSGAPGHDDRTVDQVPLGMSWGWAEAFA
;
A
#
# COMPACT_ATOMS: atom_id res chain seq x y z
N MET A 1 -57.31 4.39 3.72
CA MET A 1 -55.98 4.94 4.07
C MET A 1 -56.05 6.45 3.90
N ASN A 2 -56.04 7.24 4.99
CA ASN A 2 -56.38 8.68 4.94
C ASN A 2 -55.25 9.53 4.37
N LEU A 3 -55.61 10.66 3.73
CA LEU A 3 -54.71 11.67 3.14
C LEU A 3 -53.59 12.11 4.10
N LEU A 4 -53.88 12.17 5.41
CA LEU A 4 -52.90 12.47 6.46
C LEU A 4 -51.76 11.44 6.55
N CYS A 5 -52.01 10.15 6.29
CA CYS A 5 -50.96 9.13 6.28
C CYS A 5 -50.04 9.33 5.07
N TRP A 6 -50.60 9.63 3.89
CA TRP A 6 -49.81 9.91 2.69
C TRP A 6 -48.94 11.15 2.83
N LEU A 7 -49.45 12.23 3.44
CA LEU A 7 -48.66 13.43 3.74
C LEU A 7 -47.51 13.13 4.70
N ARG A 8 -47.71 12.29 5.73
CA ARG A 8 -46.65 11.92 6.67
C ARG A 8 -45.56 11.08 6.01
N TRP A 9 -45.92 10.13 5.15
CA TRP A 9 -44.96 9.35 4.37
C TRP A 9 -44.20 10.21 3.37
N LEU A 10 -44.88 11.15 2.70
CA LEU A 10 -44.24 12.08 1.77
C LEU A 10 -43.27 13.02 2.51
N MET A 11 -43.66 13.58 3.66
CA MET A 11 -42.77 14.42 4.47
C MET A 11 -41.57 13.64 5.01
N ALA A 12 -41.77 12.38 5.43
CA ALA A 12 -40.68 11.51 5.84
C ALA A 12 -39.73 11.18 4.68
N ALA A 13 -40.24 10.92 3.49
CA ALA A 13 -39.44 10.67 2.29
C ALA A 13 -38.67 11.94 1.84
N VAL A 14 -39.30 13.12 1.90
CA VAL A 14 -38.64 14.39 1.62
C VAL A 14 -37.55 14.69 2.66
N ALA A 15 -37.84 14.53 3.95
CA ALA A 15 -36.85 14.70 5.01
C ALA A 15 -35.68 13.70 4.87
N ALA A 16 -35.96 12.45 4.50
CA ALA A 16 -34.92 11.46 4.20
C ALA A 16 -34.10 11.84 2.97
N SER A 17 -34.72 12.36 1.90
CA SER A 17 -34.01 12.80 0.69
C SER A 17 -33.10 14.02 0.94
N GLN A 18 -33.48 14.89 1.88
CA GLN A 18 -32.69 16.05 2.31
C GLN A 18 -31.46 15.63 3.15
N LEU A 19 -31.46 14.44 3.75
CA LEU A 19 -30.31 13.88 4.49
C LEU A 19 -29.26 13.22 3.59
N VAL A 20 -29.59 12.90 2.33
CA VAL A 20 -28.69 12.24 1.37
C VAL A 20 -27.86 13.25 0.55
N ALA A 21 -28.24 14.53 0.57
CA ALA A 21 -27.76 15.54 -0.39
C ALA A 21 -26.36 16.14 -0.12
N CYS A 22 -25.61 15.71 0.91
CA CYS A 22 -24.39 16.42 1.33
C CYS A 22 -23.11 15.57 1.44
N ALA A 23 -23.09 14.35 0.92
CA ALA A 23 -21.85 13.58 0.87
C ALA A 23 -21.32 13.64 -0.56
N SER A 24 -20.28 14.45 -0.79
CA SER A 24 -19.47 14.45 -2.01
C SER A 24 -18.00 14.46 -1.61
N LEU A 25 -17.13 13.82 -2.40
CA LEU A 25 -15.69 13.95 -2.20
C LEU A 25 -15.28 15.42 -2.36
N PRO A 26 -14.19 15.85 -1.70
CA PRO A 26 -13.58 17.14 -1.98
C PRO A 26 -13.25 17.26 -3.47
N ALA A 27 -13.35 18.45 -4.07
CA ALA A 27 -12.92 18.63 -5.45
C ALA A 27 -11.44 18.20 -5.62
N PRO A 28 -11.06 17.55 -6.73
CA PRO A 28 -9.66 17.27 -7.03
C PRO A 28 -8.85 18.56 -6.95
N GLU A 29 -7.69 18.50 -6.31
CA GLU A 29 -6.80 19.67 -6.22
C GLU A 29 -5.79 19.62 -7.36
N PRO A 30 -5.54 20.76 -8.04
CA PRO A 30 -4.44 20.88 -8.99
C PRO A 30 -3.12 20.62 -8.24
N ARG A 31 -2.47 19.50 -8.55
CA ARG A 31 -1.21 19.10 -7.93
C ARG A 31 -0.12 18.99 -8.99
N PRO A 32 1.14 19.29 -8.65
CA PRO A 32 2.24 19.00 -9.54
C PRO A 32 2.31 17.50 -9.79
N ILE A 33 2.57 17.12 -11.04
CA ILE A 33 2.86 15.74 -11.40
C ILE A 33 4.19 15.38 -10.75
N THR A 34 4.21 14.27 -10.02
CA THR A 34 5.46 13.73 -9.46
C THR A 34 5.71 12.35 -10.01
N LEU A 35 6.91 12.13 -10.52
CA LEU A 35 7.32 10.88 -11.17
C LEU A 35 8.26 10.06 -10.27
N SER A 36 8.37 8.77 -10.56
CA SER A 36 9.39 7.89 -10.01
C SER A 36 10.78 8.39 -10.41
N LEU A 37 11.74 8.21 -9.51
CA LEU A 37 13.13 8.58 -9.79
C LEU A 37 13.71 7.64 -10.86
N ALA A 38 14.71 8.10 -11.59
CA ALA A 38 15.51 7.21 -12.42
C ALA A 38 16.42 6.34 -11.53
N ALA A 39 16.60 5.08 -11.93
CA ALA A 39 17.59 4.16 -11.35
C ALA A 39 18.98 4.82 -11.37
N SER A 40 19.79 4.56 -10.35
CA SER A 40 21.14 5.11 -10.26
C SER A 40 22.10 4.09 -9.71
N ALA A 41 23.19 3.82 -10.43
CA ALA A 41 24.28 2.97 -9.94
C ALA A 41 25.03 3.58 -8.74
N ALA A 42 24.72 4.82 -8.34
CA ALA A 42 25.24 5.41 -7.11
C ALA A 42 24.51 4.89 -5.85
N THR A 43 23.34 4.26 -5.98
CA THR A 43 22.70 3.57 -4.85
C THR A 43 23.22 2.15 -4.73
N GLU A 44 23.15 1.61 -3.52
CA GLU A 44 23.51 0.21 -3.24
C GLU A 44 22.74 -0.78 -4.11
N PHE A 45 21.41 -0.60 -4.24
CA PHE A 45 20.59 -1.45 -5.10
C PHE A 45 20.91 -1.26 -6.59
N GLY A 46 21.12 -0.02 -7.04
CA GLY A 46 21.47 0.23 -8.44
C GLY A 46 22.83 -0.36 -8.81
N ALA A 47 23.82 -0.27 -7.92
CA ALA A 47 25.14 -0.89 -8.11
C ALA A 47 25.05 -2.42 -8.15
N ALA A 48 24.28 -3.03 -7.24
CA ALA A 48 24.07 -4.48 -7.22
C ALA A 48 23.43 -4.98 -8.53
N VAL A 49 22.35 -4.32 -8.98
CA VAL A 49 21.69 -4.66 -10.25
C VAL A 49 22.65 -4.49 -11.43
N ALA A 50 23.37 -3.37 -11.50
CA ALA A 50 24.32 -3.11 -12.59
C ALA A 50 25.46 -4.14 -12.65
N SER A 51 25.83 -4.76 -11.52
CA SER A 51 26.90 -5.76 -11.47
C SER A 51 26.48 -7.15 -11.98
N GLU A 52 25.17 -7.44 -11.97
CA GLU A 52 24.63 -8.76 -12.35
C GLU A 52 23.85 -8.73 -13.67
N GLN A 53 23.38 -7.57 -14.09
CA GLN A 53 22.56 -7.42 -15.29
C GLN A 53 23.38 -7.74 -16.56
N PRO A 54 23.00 -8.76 -17.36
CA PRO A 54 23.83 -9.24 -18.46
C PRO A 54 23.82 -8.33 -19.70
N PHE A 55 22.75 -7.56 -19.91
CA PHE A 55 22.60 -6.58 -21.00
C PHE A 55 21.58 -5.50 -20.62
N PRO A 56 21.61 -4.29 -21.22
CA PRO A 56 20.84 -3.12 -20.75
C PRO A 56 19.33 -3.33 -20.63
N GLU A 57 18.75 -4.18 -21.47
CA GLU A 57 17.32 -4.47 -21.49
C GLU A 57 16.93 -5.69 -20.65
N ALA A 58 17.91 -6.38 -20.05
CA ALA A 58 17.65 -7.54 -19.20
C ALA A 58 16.90 -7.13 -17.93
N SER A 59 15.94 -7.97 -17.54
CA SER A 59 15.21 -7.88 -16.30
C SER A 59 15.47 -9.14 -15.48
N GLY A 60 15.71 -8.96 -14.19
CA GLY A 60 16.03 -10.02 -13.25
C GLY A 60 14.81 -10.40 -12.41
N PHE A 61 14.63 -11.69 -12.15
CA PHE A 61 13.49 -12.22 -11.39
C PHE A 61 13.93 -13.21 -10.33
N ARG A 62 13.38 -13.08 -9.13
CA ARG A 62 13.51 -14.08 -8.05
C ARG A 62 12.17 -14.27 -7.35
N LEU A 63 11.76 -15.53 -7.15
CA LEU A 63 10.51 -15.86 -6.49
C LEU A 63 10.60 -15.69 -4.98
N LEU A 64 9.61 -15.04 -4.39
CA LEU A 64 9.39 -14.93 -2.95
C LEU A 64 8.21 -15.82 -2.59
N ARG A 65 8.50 -17.11 -2.34
CA ARG A 65 7.48 -18.17 -2.23
C ARG A 65 6.71 -18.14 -0.92
N SER A 66 7.36 -17.80 0.19
CA SER A 66 6.73 -17.78 1.51
C SER A 66 6.34 -16.36 1.91
N GLY A 67 5.28 -16.25 2.72
CA GLY A 67 4.85 -14.98 3.31
C GLY A 67 5.98 -14.33 4.14
N ALA A 68 6.68 -15.13 4.97
CA ALA A 68 7.83 -14.66 5.73
C ALA A 68 8.93 -14.05 4.83
N ALA A 69 9.35 -14.75 3.77
CA ALA A 69 10.36 -14.22 2.85
C ALA A 69 9.88 -12.94 2.14
N ALA A 70 8.61 -12.89 1.78
CA ALA A 70 8.00 -11.72 1.14
C ALA A 70 7.94 -10.49 2.06
N LEU A 71 7.67 -10.68 3.36
CA LEU A 71 7.68 -9.61 4.37
C LEU A 71 9.10 -9.11 4.64
N GLU A 72 10.02 -10.04 4.92
CA GLU A 72 11.42 -9.69 5.21
C GLU A 72 12.10 -9.02 4.02
N ALA A 73 11.76 -9.43 2.79
CA ALA A 73 12.19 -8.74 1.58
C ALA A 73 11.77 -7.26 1.56
N ARG A 74 10.49 -6.97 1.83
CA ARG A 74 9.99 -5.58 1.89
C ARG A 74 10.70 -4.79 2.98
N ILE A 75 10.84 -5.36 4.18
CA ILE A 75 11.50 -4.72 5.32
C ILE A 75 12.96 -4.39 4.97
N ALA A 76 13.72 -5.33 4.43
CA ALA A 76 15.10 -5.13 4.05
C ALA A 76 15.26 -4.09 2.93
N LEU A 77 14.35 -4.06 1.95
CA LEU A 77 14.35 -3.03 0.91
C LEU A 77 14.11 -1.63 1.50
N ILE A 78 13.13 -1.46 2.40
CA ILE A 78 12.86 -0.17 3.05
C ILE A 78 14.05 0.26 3.93
N ALA A 79 14.61 -0.69 4.69
CA ALA A 79 15.70 -0.42 5.62
C ALA A 79 16.97 0.09 4.92
N ARG A 80 17.22 -0.37 3.69
CA ARG A 80 18.45 -0.03 2.93
C ARG A 80 18.24 0.95 1.78
N ALA A 81 16.99 1.28 1.42
CA ALA A 81 16.73 2.30 0.41
C ALA A 81 17.44 3.62 0.75
N GLN A 82 18.00 4.27 -0.26
CA GLN A 82 18.83 5.47 -0.13
C GLN A 82 18.21 6.71 -0.77
N ARG A 83 17.24 6.54 -1.69
CA ARG A 83 16.65 7.65 -2.46
C ARG A 83 15.13 7.64 -2.47
N SER A 84 14.50 6.50 -2.74
CA SER A 84 13.04 6.45 -2.86
C SER A 84 12.44 5.11 -2.54
N VAL A 85 11.21 5.13 -2.04
CA VAL A 85 10.37 3.97 -1.78
C VAL A 85 8.94 4.29 -2.21
N ASP A 86 8.44 3.62 -3.25
CA ASP A 86 7.08 3.77 -3.78
C ASP A 86 6.26 2.50 -3.51
N LEU A 87 5.14 2.60 -2.82
CA LEU A 87 4.27 1.48 -2.43
C LEU A 87 2.84 1.69 -2.95
N GLN A 88 2.28 0.68 -3.60
CA GLN A 88 0.92 0.68 -4.12
C GLN A 88 0.20 -0.61 -3.72
N TYR A 89 -0.87 -0.50 -2.93
CA TYR A 89 -1.57 -1.66 -2.39
C TYR A 89 -3.09 -1.50 -2.36
N TYR A 90 -3.79 -2.56 -2.75
CA TYR A 90 -5.24 -2.70 -2.60
C TYR A 90 -5.71 -2.82 -1.15
N HIS A 91 -4.92 -3.46 -0.30
CA HIS A 91 -5.24 -3.63 1.11
C HIS A 91 -3.97 -3.39 1.93
N PHE A 92 -4.08 -2.47 2.89
CA PHE A 92 -3.03 -2.16 3.86
C PHE A 92 -3.65 -2.12 5.27
N ASP A 93 -3.46 -3.21 6.00
CA ASP A 93 -3.91 -3.41 7.37
C ASP A 93 -2.77 -3.17 8.36
N LEU A 94 -3.10 -2.67 9.56
CA LEU A 94 -2.14 -2.37 10.62
C LEU A 94 -2.07 -3.46 11.70
N GLY A 95 -2.13 -4.72 11.30
CA GLY A 95 -1.60 -5.83 12.09
C GLY A 95 -0.09 -5.74 12.32
N ALA A 96 0.50 -6.80 12.89
CA ALA A 96 1.92 -6.85 13.24
C ALA A 96 2.84 -6.56 12.04
N ALA A 97 2.56 -7.15 10.87
CA ALA A 97 3.35 -6.95 9.66
C ALA A 97 3.21 -5.52 9.11
N GLY A 98 1.98 -4.98 9.10
CA GLY A 98 1.72 -3.63 8.63
C GLY A 98 2.40 -2.56 9.49
N LEU A 99 2.33 -2.70 10.81
CA LEU A 99 3.01 -1.82 11.75
C LEU A 99 4.53 -1.86 11.59
N ARG A 100 5.12 -3.06 11.40
CA ARG A 100 6.55 -3.20 11.10
C ARG A 100 6.93 -2.42 9.83
N ILE A 101 6.13 -2.54 8.76
CA ILE A 101 6.38 -1.80 7.51
C ILE A 101 6.28 -0.29 7.74
N VAL A 102 5.23 0.19 8.43
CA VAL A 102 5.07 1.63 8.73
C VAL A 102 6.27 2.17 9.49
N GLU A 103 6.75 1.48 10.53
CA GLU A 103 7.92 1.93 11.28
C GLU A 103 9.19 1.98 10.41
N GLN A 104 9.38 1.01 9.51
CA GLN A 104 10.50 1.06 8.56
C GLN A 104 10.37 2.23 7.58
N LEU A 105 9.17 2.54 7.10
CA LEU A 105 8.93 3.70 6.22
C LEU A 105 9.27 5.01 6.93
N ARG A 106 8.88 5.16 8.20
CA ARG A 106 9.26 6.31 9.02
C ARG A 106 10.77 6.41 9.17
N ALA A 107 11.43 5.29 9.46
CA ALA A 107 12.89 5.24 9.56
C ALA A 107 13.57 5.64 8.24
N ALA A 108 13.05 5.20 7.09
CA ALA A 108 13.54 5.60 5.77
C ALA A 108 13.36 7.10 5.51
N ALA A 109 12.18 7.63 5.79
CA ALA A 109 11.87 9.05 5.64
C ALA A 109 12.82 9.96 6.44
N ARG A 110 13.17 9.56 7.67
CA ARG A 110 14.15 10.25 8.52
C ARG A 110 15.56 10.27 7.92
N ARG A 111 15.93 9.24 7.15
CA ARG A 111 17.17 9.20 6.35
C ARG A 111 17.07 10.00 5.04
N GLN A 112 16.01 10.81 4.88
CA GLN A 112 15.72 11.61 3.67
C GLN A 112 15.38 10.79 2.42
N VAL A 113 14.94 9.54 2.61
CA VAL A 113 14.37 8.73 1.53
C VAL A 113 12.98 9.27 1.21
N ARG A 114 12.68 9.52 -0.06
CA ARG A 114 11.34 9.91 -0.50
C ARG A 114 10.40 8.71 -0.44
N VAL A 115 9.31 8.81 0.32
CA VAL A 115 8.31 7.75 0.45
C VAL A 115 7.00 8.17 -0.19
N ARG A 116 6.47 7.36 -1.09
CA ARG A 116 5.10 7.50 -1.61
C ARG A 116 4.30 6.24 -1.31
N LEU A 117 3.21 6.37 -0.58
CA LEU A 117 2.31 5.26 -0.26
C LEU A 117 0.92 5.52 -0.85
N LEU A 118 0.51 4.68 -1.79
CA LEU A 118 -0.81 4.70 -2.41
C LEU A 118 -1.62 3.48 -1.94
N VAL A 119 -2.73 3.73 -1.25
CA VAL A 119 -3.59 2.67 -0.72
C VAL A 119 -4.99 2.81 -1.29
N ASP A 120 -5.57 1.70 -1.72
CA ASP A 120 -6.98 1.66 -2.10
C ASP A 120 -7.88 1.81 -0.85
N ASP A 121 -8.80 2.78 -0.88
CA ASP A 121 -9.56 3.19 0.31
C ASP A 121 -10.58 2.15 0.84
N LEU A 122 -10.80 1.04 0.15
CA LEU A 122 -11.87 0.09 0.47
C LEU A 122 -11.68 -0.57 1.83
N HIS A 123 -10.43 -0.89 2.17
CA HIS A 123 -10.04 -1.65 3.37
C HIS A 123 -9.22 -0.83 4.37
N THR A 124 -9.27 0.51 4.31
CA THR A 124 -8.48 1.35 5.24
C THR A 124 -9.15 1.58 6.59
N PHE A 125 -10.34 1.03 6.81
CA PHE A 125 -11.01 1.11 8.11
C PHE A 125 -10.11 0.51 9.20
N GLY A 126 -9.81 1.29 10.25
CA GLY A 126 -8.86 0.92 11.30
C GLY A 126 -7.42 1.34 11.03
N SER A 127 -7.03 1.56 9.76
CA SER A 127 -5.68 2.02 9.39
C SER A 127 -5.56 3.54 9.25
N ASP A 128 -6.68 4.26 9.11
CA ASP A 128 -6.73 5.68 8.77
C ASP A 128 -5.87 6.58 9.68
N ALA A 129 -5.91 6.36 10.99
CA ALA A 129 -5.20 7.20 11.94
C ALA A 129 -3.68 7.07 11.81
N ALA A 130 -3.15 5.85 11.67
CA ALA A 130 -1.71 5.68 11.54
C ALA A 130 -1.20 6.01 10.14
N LEU A 131 -2.01 5.81 9.09
CA LEU A 131 -1.66 6.29 7.75
C LEU A 131 -1.62 7.83 7.70
N LEU A 132 -2.55 8.51 8.38
CA LEU A 132 -2.53 9.96 8.54
C LEU A 132 -1.35 10.43 9.40
N GLU A 133 -0.96 9.68 10.43
CA GLU A 133 0.22 10.00 11.22
C GLU A 133 1.50 9.82 10.42
N LEU A 134 1.61 8.74 9.64
CA LEU A 134 2.74 8.48 8.75
C LEU A 134 2.91 9.61 7.71
N SER A 135 1.81 10.17 7.19
CA SER A 135 1.87 11.26 6.21
C SER A 135 2.40 12.58 6.78
N ARG A 136 2.54 12.70 8.11
CA ARG A 136 3.16 13.86 8.77
C ARG A 136 4.68 13.78 8.82
N GLU A 137 5.27 12.61 8.58
CA GLU A 137 6.72 12.48 8.55
C GLU A 137 7.28 13.22 7.33
N PRO A 138 8.36 14.01 7.48
CA PRO A 138 9.00 14.68 6.35
C PRO A 138 9.39 13.68 5.26
N ASN A 139 9.19 14.03 3.99
CA ASN A 139 9.45 13.18 2.82
C ASN A 139 8.48 12.00 2.63
N VAL A 140 7.41 11.89 3.43
CA VAL A 140 6.35 10.91 3.19
C VAL A 140 5.13 11.57 2.59
N GLU A 141 4.57 10.96 1.55
CA GLU A 141 3.25 11.31 1.03
C GLU A 141 2.37 10.06 1.01
N VAL A 142 1.16 10.17 1.57
CA VAL A 142 0.18 9.09 1.57
C VAL A 142 -1.05 9.53 0.78
N ARG A 143 -1.44 8.71 -0.19
CA ARG A 143 -2.64 8.91 -1.01
C ARG A 143 -3.60 7.74 -0.90
N LEU A 144 -4.89 8.07 -0.94
CA LEU A 144 -5.99 7.13 -0.98
C LEU A 144 -6.57 7.09 -2.40
N PHE A 145 -6.58 5.91 -3.00
CA PHE A 145 -7.16 5.70 -4.31
C PHE A 145 -8.67 5.49 -4.20
N ASN A 146 -9.39 6.27 -4.99
CA ASN A 146 -10.84 6.22 -5.16
C ASN A 146 -11.63 6.14 -3.83
N PRO A 147 -11.50 7.15 -2.95
CA PRO A 147 -12.06 7.11 -1.60
C PRO A 147 -13.59 7.06 -1.56
N PHE A 148 -14.12 6.51 -0.47
CA PHE A 148 -15.55 6.51 -0.20
C PHE A 148 -16.02 7.88 0.26
N VAL A 149 -17.17 8.30 -0.25
CA VAL A 149 -17.74 9.64 -0.05
C VAL A 149 -18.32 9.81 1.35
N ALA A 150 -18.84 8.73 1.94
CA ALA A 150 -19.51 8.75 3.24
C ALA A 150 -19.01 7.61 4.13
N SER A 151 -18.72 7.96 5.39
CA SER A 151 -18.28 7.08 6.48
C SER A 151 -16.85 6.54 6.34
N ARG A 152 -15.97 6.92 7.27
CA ARG A 152 -14.73 6.19 7.59
C ARG A 152 -14.99 4.96 8.47
N GLY A 153 -16.24 4.48 8.50
CA GLY A 153 -16.67 3.34 9.29
C GLY A 153 -16.47 2.00 8.57
N PRO A 154 -17.08 0.92 9.09
CA PRO A 154 -16.98 -0.42 8.52
C PRO A 154 -17.50 -0.48 7.07
N LEU A 155 -17.06 -1.51 6.33
CA LEU A 155 -17.39 -1.71 4.91
C LEU A 155 -18.89 -1.59 4.59
N ALA A 156 -19.76 -2.12 5.45
CA ALA A 156 -21.21 -2.02 5.27
C ALA A 156 -21.69 -0.56 5.17
N SER A 157 -21.16 0.33 6.03
CA SER A 157 -21.53 1.75 6.01
C SER A 157 -21.02 2.46 4.75
N ARG A 158 -19.83 2.08 4.26
CA ARG A 158 -19.23 2.60 3.03
C ARG A 158 -20.03 2.21 1.79
N ILE A 159 -20.48 0.94 1.73
CA ILE A 159 -21.33 0.43 0.65
C ILE A 159 -22.70 1.13 0.67
N LEU A 160 -23.35 1.22 1.85
CA LEU A 160 -24.62 1.91 1.99
C LEU A 160 -24.54 3.38 1.58
N GLY A 161 -23.45 4.06 1.93
CA GLY A 161 -23.18 5.44 1.53
C GLY A 161 -22.84 5.62 0.05
N SER A 162 -22.65 4.55 -0.70
CA SER A 162 -22.22 4.57 -2.12
C SER A 162 -23.19 3.85 -3.05
N LEU A 163 -24.41 3.53 -2.60
CA LEU A 163 -25.42 2.83 -3.40
C LEU A 163 -25.74 3.52 -4.73
N TRP A 164 -25.61 4.84 -4.78
CA TRP A 164 -25.88 5.64 -5.99
C TRP A 164 -24.64 5.89 -6.86
N ASP A 165 -23.49 5.32 -6.50
CA ASP A 165 -22.18 5.57 -7.12
C ASP A 165 -21.40 4.26 -7.36
N PHE A 166 -22.15 3.17 -7.61
CA PHE A 166 -21.64 1.81 -7.71
C PHE A 166 -20.54 1.66 -8.78
N GLY A 167 -20.70 2.31 -9.93
CA GLY A 167 -19.74 2.26 -11.03
C GLY A 167 -18.36 2.79 -10.63
N ARG A 168 -18.32 3.92 -9.90
CA ARG A 168 -17.06 4.46 -9.40
C ARG A 168 -16.47 3.55 -8.33
N VAL A 169 -17.24 3.13 -7.32
CA VAL A 169 -16.68 2.32 -6.21
C VAL A 169 -16.25 0.93 -6.66
N ASN A 170 -16.75 0.40 -7.78
CA ASN A 170 -16.28 -0.85 -8.34
C ASN A 170 -14.91 -0.73 -9.05
N ALA A 171 -14.50 0.47 -9.45
CA ALA A 171 -13.18 0.72 -10.03
C ALA A 171 -12.13 0.80 -8.91
N ARG A 172 -11.53 -0.35 -8.55
CA ARG A 172 -10.50 -0.45 -7.50
C ARG A 172 -9.12 -0.63 -8.09
N MET A 173 -8.12 -0.12 -7.37
CA MET A 173 -6.71 -0.36 -7.68
C MET A 173 -6.30 -1.68 -7.02
N HIS A 174 -6.18 -2.74 -7.82
CA HIS A 174 -5.84 -4.09 -7.31
C HIS A 174 -4.33 -4.40 -7.37
N ASN A 175 -3.51 -3.42 -7.70
CA ASN A 175 -2.06 -3.55 -7.80
C ASN A 175 -1.45 -3.86 -6.41
N LYS A 176 -0.37 -4.65 -6.41
CA LYS A 176 0.53 -4.80 -5.27
C LYS A 176 1.94 -4.61 -5.81
N LEU A 177 2.43 -3.38 -5.68
CA LEU A 177 3.71 -2.96 -6.22
C LEU A 177 4.49 -2.26 -5.11
N PHE A 178 5.76 -2.63 -4.99
CA PHE A 178 6.73 -2.01 -4.12
C PHE A 178 7.97 -1.71 -4.95
N VAL A 179 8.49 -0.49 -4.94
CA VAL A 179 9.71 -0.11 -5.68
C VAL A 179 10.67 0.61 -4.73
N ALA A 180 11.92 0.17 -4.69
CA ALA A 180 13.00 0.80 -3.94
C ALA A 180 14.10 1.31 -4.89
N ASP A 181 14.49 2.58 -4.68
CA ASP A 181 15.53 3.31 -5.43
C ASP A 181 15.41 3.27 -6.96
N ALA A 182 14.21 2.96 -7.45
CA ALA A 182 13.94 2.66 -8.86
C ALA A 182 14.84 1.57 -9.45
N ALA A 183 15.41 0.71 -8.61
CA ALA A 183 16.36 -0.34 -8.99
C ALA A 183 15.81 -1.75 -8.72
N LEU A 184 15.07 -1.92 -7.62
CA LEU A 184 14.43 -3.17 -7.24
C LEU A 184 12.94 -2.96 -7.03
N ALA A 185 12.14 -3.94 -7.41
CA ALA A 185 10.71 -3.93 -7.19
C ALA A 185 10.21 -5.28 -6.65
N ILE A 186 9.09 -5.28 -5.93
CA ILE A 186 8.32 -6.49 -5.62
C ILE A 186 6.95 -6.33 -6.25
N VAL A 187 6.54 -7.34 -7.02
CA VAL A 187 5.19 -7.48 -7.58
C VAL A 187 4.63 -8.85 -7.23
N GLY A 188 3.32 -8.98 -7.12
CA GLY A 188 2.69 -10.26 -6.81
C GLY A 188 1.26 -10.13 -6.34
N GLY A 189 0.77 -11.14 -5.62
CA GLY A 189 -0.58 -11.14 -5.07
C GLY A 189 -0.70 -10.63 -3.63
N ARG A 190 0.41 -10.60 -2.87
CA ARG A 190 0.33 -10.36 -1.42
C ARG A 190 0.08 -8.88 -1.11
N ASN A 191 -1.02 -8.62 -0.41
CA ASN A 191 -1.29 -7.33 0.22
C ASN A 191 -0.51 -7.19 1.53
N ILE A 192 -0.59 -6.01 2.16
CA ILE A 192 -0.02 -5.81 3.49
C ILE A 192 -1.11 -6.11 4.53
N ALA A 193 -1.15 -7.34 5.03
CA ALA A 193 -1.91 -7.75 6.21
C ALA A 193 -1.35 -9.06 6.77
N ASP A 194 -1.49 -9.31 8.07
CA ASP A 194 -0.85 -10.46 8.76
C ASP A 194 -1.18 -11.81 8.09
N ALA A 195 -2.42 -11.98 7.63
CA ALA A 195 -2.87 -13.19 6.95
C ALA A 195 -2.04 -13.55 5.69
N TYR A 196 -1.40 -12.57 5.04
CA TYR A 196 -0.53 -12.79 3.87
C TYR A 196 0.89 -13.18 4.24
N PHE A 197 1.32 -13.04 5.49
CA PHE A 197 2.71 -13.25 5.89
C PHE A 197 2.88 -14.39 6.90
N ASP A 198 1.97 -14.50 7.85
CA ASP A 198 1.93 -15.55 8.85
C ASP A 198 0.52 -15.71 9.42
N PRO A 199 -0.30 -16.65 8.91
CA PRO A 199 -1.63 -16.88 9.45
C PRO A 199 -1.51 -17.64 10.78
N ALA A 200 -1.58 -16.92 11.89
CA ALA A 200 -1.79 -17.52 13.19
C ALA A 200 -3.06 -18.40 13.15
N GLY A 201 -2.90 -19.73 13.12
CA GLY A 201 -4.02 -20.68 13.25
C GLY A 201 -4.36 -21.57 12.05
N GLY A 202 -3.49 -21.71 11.04
CA GLY A 202 -3.42 -23.00 10.31
C GLY A 202 -3.97 -23.09 8.88
N ALA A 203 -4.27 -21.98 8.20
CA ALA A 203 -4.41 -21.99 6.74
C ALA A 203 -3.44 -20.96 6.13
N ALA A 204 -2.32 -21.45 5.59
CA ALA A 204 -1.35 -20.63 4.86
C ALA A 204 -2.05 -19.95 3.67
N TYR A 205 -2.05 -18.62 3.62
CA TYR A 205 -2.50 -17.89 2.43
C TYR A 205 -1.51 -18.15 1.29
N LEU A 206 -1.91 -19.00 0.35
CA LEU A 206 -1.08 -19.39 -0.79
C LEU A 206 -1.09 -18.27 -1.82
N ASP A 207 0.07 -17.66 -1.98
CA ASP A 207 0.30 -16.54 -2.88
C ASP A 207 1.78 -16.49 -3.25
N LEU A 208 2.12 -15.71 -4.27
CA LEU A 208 3.47 -15.60 -4.80
C LEU A 208 3.79 -14.14 -5.08
N ASP A 209 4.97 -13.74 -4.61
CA ASP A 209 5.59 -12.50 -5.02
C ASP A 209 6.86 -12.78 -5.83
N VAL A 210 7.29 -11.79 -6.59
CA VAL A 210 8.51 -11.80 -7.38
C VAL A 210 9.29 -10.54 -7.07
N LEU A 211 10.54 -10.70 -6.64
CA LEU A 211 11.53 -9.64 -6.64
C LEU A 211 12.03 -9.45 -8.07
N VAL A 212 11.98 -8.21 -8.53
CA VAL A 212 12.24 -7.80 -9.91
C VAL A 212 13.35 -6.75 -9.93
N ALA A 213 14.21 -6.83 -10.94
CA ALA A 213 15.32 -5.91 -11.17
C ALA A 213 15.50 -5.59 -12.66
N GLY A 214 16.34 -4.61 -12.97
CA GLY A 214 16.74 -4.29 -14.34
C GLY A 214 15.71 -3.46 -15.09
N ALA A 215 15.67 -3.62 -16.41
CA ALA A 215 14.96 -2.70 -17.31
C ALA A 215 13.47 -2.50 -16.98
N VAL A 216 12.76 -3.57 -16.62
CA VAL A 216 11.32 -3.54 -16.34
C VAL A 216 10.93 -2.69 -15.12
N VAL A 217 11.87 -2.39 -14.20
CA VAL A 217 11.56 -1.56 -13.02
C VAL A 217 11.15 -0.14 -13.40
N GLY A 218 11.69 0.38 -14.52
CA GLY A 218 11.25 1.67 -15.08
C GLY A 218 9.78 1.66 -15.48
N ASP A 219 9.32 0.57 -16.11
CA ASP A 219 7.92 0.40 -16.51
C ASP A 219 6.99 0.33 -15.29
N LEU A 220 7.40 -0.41 -14.25
CA LEU A 220 6.66 -0.48 -12.99
C LEU A 220 6.54 0.90 -12.31
N GLY A 221 7.61 1.71 -12.35
CA GLY A 221 7.56 3.10 -11.88
C GLY A 221 6.55 3.95 -12.67
N ARG A 222 6.49 3.80 -14.00
CA ARG A 222 5.50 4.49 -14.85
C ARG A 222 4.07 4.06 -14.53
N ILE A 223 3.84 2.77 -14.26
CA ILE A 223 2.53 2.26 -13.81
C ILE A 223 2.15 2.90 -12.48
N PHE A 224 3.07 2.92 -11.50
CA PHE A 224 2.84 3.60 -10.22
C PHE A 224 2.44 5.07 -10.44
N ASP A 225 3.21 5.80 -11.26
CA ASP A 225 2.98 7.22 -11.52
C ASP A 225 1.61 7.49 -12.17
N ALA A 226 1.13 6.61 -13.04
CA ALA A 226 -0.18 6.74 -13.66
C ALA A 226 -1.33 6.71 -12.63
N TYR A 227 -1.24 5.84 -11.63
CA TYR A 227 -2.21 5.80 -10.53
C TYR A 227 -1.98 6.92 -9.52
N TRP A 228 -0.72 7.20 -9.19
CA TRP A 228 -0.34 8.23 -8.22
C TRP A 228 -0.88 9.60 -8.62
N ASN A 229 -0.71 9.96 -9.89
CA ASN A 229 -1.09 11.26 -10.44
C ASN A 229 -2.54 11.30 -10.95
N ASN A 230 -3.32 10.24 -10.76
CA ASN A 230 -4.72 10.21 -11.18
C ASN A 230 -5.58 11.17 -10.32
N ASP A 231 -6.58 11.78 -10.93
CA ASP A 231 -7.52 12.70 -10.24
C ASP A 231 -8.30 12.02 -9.10
N ILE A 232 -8.45 10.69 -9.15
CA ILE A 232 -9.13 9.93 -8.09
C ILE A 232 -8.18 9.43 -6.99
N ALA A 233 -6.90 9.81 -7.01
CA ALA A 233 -5.94 9.57 -5.94
C ALA A 233 -5.84 10.81 -5.04
N TYR A 234 -6.44 10.78 -3.86
CA TYR A 234 -6.52 11.93 -2.95
C TYR A 234 -5.44 11.84 -1.87
N SER A 235 -4.85 12.97 -1.45
CA SER A 235 -4.00 12.94 -0.25
C SER A 235 -4.84 12.59 0.98
N ILE A 236 -4.25 11.81 1.90
CA ILE A 236 -4.98 11.30 3.06
C ILE A 236 -5.50 12.42 3.96
N GLU A 237 -4.79 13.54 4.07
CA GLU A 237 -5.11 14.72 4.89
C GLU A 237 -6.42 15.38 4.48
N ARG A 238 -6.83 15.21 3.22
CA ARG A 238 -8.09 15.77 2.70
C ARG A 238 -9.30 14.87 2.96
N ILE A 239 -9.05 13.58 3.18
CA ILE A 239 -10.07 12.55 3.35
C ILE A 239 -10.27 12.23 4.84
N VAL A 240 -9.17 12.06 5.57
CA VAL A 240 -9.17 11.72 6.99
C VAL A 240 -8.98 13.01 7.79
N ARG A 241 -10.02 13.38 8.55
CA ARG A 241 -9.92 14.50 9.50
C ARG A 241 -9.28 14.00 10.80
N PRO A 242 -8.36 14.77 11.40
CA PRO A 242 -7.92 14.50 12.78
C PRO A 242 -9.16 14.41 13.67
N ALA A 243 -9.22 13.40 14.53
CA ALA A 243 -10.34 13.27 15.47
C ALA A 243 -10.46 14.57 16.27
N SER A 244 -11.56 15.31 16.09
CA SER A 244 -11.92 16.39 17.01
C SER A 244 -12.08 15.75 18.39
N THR A 245 -11.31 16.21 19.36
CA THR A 245 -11.28 15.77 20.75
C THR A 245 -12.69 15.69 21.36
N VAL A 246 -13.34 14.52 21.23
CA VAL A 246 -14.47 14.11 22.07
C VAL A 246 -14.38 12.59 22.26
N GLY A 247 -13.75 12.19 23.37
CA GLY A 247 -13.96 10.89 24.01
C GLY A 247 -13.26 9.68 23.37
N ALA A 248 -12.23 9.20 24.06
CA ALA A 248 -11.55 7.91 23.88
C ALA A 248 -10.57 7.78 22.69
N VAL A 249 -9.46 8.51 22.77
CA VAL A 249 -8.17 7.95 22.36
C VAL A 249 -7.22 8.22 23.52
N GLY A 250 -6.92 7.17 24.30
CA GLY A 250 -5.82 7.23 25.25
C GLY A 250 -4.57 7.64 24.49
N ALA A 251 -3.79 8.55 25.07
CA ALA A 251 -2.51 8.97 24.54
C ALA A 251 -1.76 7.75 24.01
N ILE A 252 -1.45 7.76 22.71
CA ILE A 252 -0.49 6.82 22.11
C ILE A 252 0.89 7.18 22.65
N GLY A 253 1.12 6.80 23.90
CA GLY A 253 2.45 6.66 24.48
C GLY A 253 3.24 5.59 23.70
N GLU A 254 4.55 5.55 23.95
CA GLU A 254 5.49 4.62 23.34
C GLU A 254 4.86 3.30 22.92
N TRP A 255 4.95 3.07 21.62
CA TRP A 255 4.31 1.99 20.90
C TRP A 255 5.04 0.74 21.39
N PRO A 256 4.34 -0.25 21.98
CA PRO A 256 5.01 -1.46 22.42
C PRO A 256 5.72 -2.07 21.21
N ALA A 257 7.01 -2.37 21.37
CA ALA A 257 7.77 -3.04 20.32
C ALA A 257 7.00 -4.29 19.90
N PRO A 258 6.80 -4.55 18.59
CA PRO A 258 6.16 -5.78 18.16
C PRO A 258 6.94 -6.95 18.73
N ASP A 259 6.21 -7.93 19.27
CA ASP A 259 6.80 -9.19 19.73
C ASP A 259 7.63 -9.75 18.56
N PRO A 260 8.90 -10.15 18.76
CA PRO A 260 9.68 -10.73 17.69
C PRO A 260 8.88 -11.90 17.13
N LEU A 261 8.56 -11.86 15.82
CA LEU A 261 7.99 -13.02 15.16
C LEU A 261 8.91 -14.19 15.49
N GLN A 262 8.40 -15.16 16.25
CA GLN A 262 9.13 -16.37 16.51
C GLN A 262 9.38 -16.97 15.14
N ARG A 263 10.65 -16.99 14.73
CA ARG A 263 11.08 -17.67 13.53
C ARG A 263 10.67 -19.12 13.73
N THR A 264 9.51 -19.50 13.20
CA THR A 264 9.13 -20.90 13.15
C THR A 264 10.16 -21.55 12.25
N GLU A 265 11.07 -22.31 12.85
CA GLU A 265 12.15 -23.06 12.18
C GLU A 265 11.62 -24.11 11.18
N GLN A 266 10.33 -24.07 10.84
CA GLN A 266 9.64 -25.03 9.98
C GLN A 266 9.64 -24.67 8.49
N SER A 267 10.31 -23.59 8.05
CA SER A 267 10.48 -23.30 6.61
C SER A 267 11.85 -23.68 6.04
N SER A 268 12.86 -23.96 6.87
CA SER A 268 14.25 -24.19 6.44
C SER A 268 14.53 -25.64 6.00
N GLY A 269 13.65 -26.24 5.19
CA GLY A 269 13.82 -27.65 4.78
C GLY A 269 13.06 -28.13 3.56
N ALA A 270 12.26 -27.28 2.89
CA ALA A 270 11.61 -27.67 1.64
C ALA A 270 12.61 -27.58 0.47
N PRO A 271 12.76 -28.62 -0.37
CA PRO A 271 13.62 -28.55 -1.55
C PRO A 271 13.23 -27.37 -2.46
N GLY A 272 14.16 -26.46 -2.71
CA GLY A 272 13.94 -25.28 -3.56
C GLY A 272 13.48 -24.00 -2.84
N HIS A 273 13.56 -23.93 -1.50
CA HIS A 273 13.50 -22.66 -0.79
C HIS A 273 14.83 -21.92 -0.95
N ASP A 274 14.78 -20.71 -1.52
CA ASP A 274 15.93 -19.82 -1.59
C ASP A 274 15.93 -18.93 -0.35
N ASP A 275 16.72 -19.31 0.66
CA ASP A 275 16.81 -18.63 1.96
C ASP A 275 17.64 -17.33 1.90
N ARG A 276 18.12 -16.94 0.71
CA ARG A 276 18.87 -15.70 0.54
C ARG A 276 17.98 -14.51 0.83
N THR A 277 18.40 -13.70 1.79
CA THR A 277 17.77 -12.42 2.07
C THR A 277 18.01 -11.46 0.88
N VAL A 278 17.12 -10.50 0.67
CA VAL A 278 17.17 -9.63 -0.53
C VAL A 278 18.39 -8.73 -0.61
N ASP A 279 19.15 -8.66 0.48
CA ASP A 279 20.35 -7.89 0.67
C ASP A 279 21.65 -8.61 0.34
N GLN A 280 21.61 -9.93 0.09
CA GLN A 280 22.79 -10.71 -0.25
C GLN A 280 23.13 -10.59 -1.75
N VAL A 281 24.38 -10.25 -2.04
CA VAL A 281 24.98 -10.38 -3.38
C VAL A 281 25.68 -11.74 -3.45
N PRO A 282 25.47 -12.55 -4.49
CA PRO A 282 24.62 -12.28 -5.65
C PRO A 282 23.12 -12.31 -5.34
N LEU A 283 22.35 -11.39 -5.94
CA LEU A 283 20.90 -11.24 -5.82
C LEU A 283 20.14 -12.49 -6.24
N GLY A 284 20.79 -13.36 -7.02
CA GLY A 284 20.30 -14.71 -7.24
C GLY A 284 19.16 -14.80 -8.24
N MET A 285 19.17 -13.90 -9.21
CA MET A 285 18.08 -13.70 -10.15
C MET A 285 18.24 -14.52 -11.42
N SER A 286 17.11 -14.90 -12.01
CA SER A 286 17.04 -15.36 -13.40
C SER A 286 16.81 -14.15 -14.30
N TRP A 287 17.61 -14.00 -15.35
CA TRP A 287 17.59 -12.83 -16.22
C TRP A 287 16.97 -13.14 -17.58
N GLY A 288 16.18 -12.21 -18.10
CA GLY A 288 15.54 -12.32 -19.41
C GLY A 288 14.91 -11.01 -19.86
N TRP A 289 14.18 -11.05 -20.97
CA TRP A 289 13.40 -9.91 -21.45
C TRP A 289 12.05 -9.84 -20.72
N ALA A 290 11.60 -8.63 -20.42
CA ALA A 290 10.29 -8.40 -19.83
C ALA A 290 9.78 -6.98 -20.10
N GLU A 291 8.46 -6.85 -20.06
CA GLU A 291 7.73 -5.58 -20.18
C GLU A 291 6.63 -5.56 -19.12
N ALA A 292 6.26 -4.36 -18.65
CA ALA A 292 5.11 -4.18 -17.77
C ALA A 292 4.14 -3.13 -18.33
N PHE A 293 2.84 -3.40 -18.20
CA PHE A 293 1.76 -2.53 -18.67
C PHE A 293 0.63 -2.46 -17.63
N ALA A 294 -0.15 -1.37 -17.68
CA ALA A 294 -1.32 -1.10 -16.83
C ALA A 294 -2.62 -1.34 -17.59
#